data_AF-A0A951J9Z8-F1
#
_entry.id   AF-A0A951J9Z8-F1
#
_cell.length_a   1.000
_cell.length_b   1.000
_cell.length_c   1.000
_cell.angle_alpha   90.00
_cell.angle_beta   90.00
_cell.angle_gamma   90.00
#
_symmetry.space_group_name_H-M   'P 1'
#
loop_
_entity.id
_entity.type
_entity.pdbx_description
1 polymer ?
#
loop_
_entity_poly.entity_id
_entity_poly.type
_entity_poly.pdbx_seq_one_letter_code
_entity_poly.pdbx_strand_id
1 'polypeptide(L)'
;MALDLSFSILPGNCLLCRKPSRRRLDLCAPCERDLPELKRACRTCAIPLPADDNTCGECLKHPPPQNAARAAFVYGFPVDRLIQRFKFNNAQAVGRVLQEVFAARLPAMPASFDVLPV
;
A
#
# COMPACT_ATOMS: atom_id res chain seq x y z
N MET A 1 -15.07 -11.41 19.28
CA MET A 1 -14.12 -10.33 19.59
C MET A 1 -13.09 -10.87 20.57
N ALA A 2 -12.02 -11.48 20.05
CA ALA A 2 -10.93 -11.95 20.90
C ALA A 2 -10.14 -10.74 21.41
N LEU A 3 -10.03 -10.62 22.73
CA LEU A 3 -9.18 -9.64 23.38
C LEU A 3 -7.72 -9.99 23.10
N ASP A 4 -7.18 -9.40 22.03
CA ASP A 4 -5.78 -9.56 21.65
C ASP A 4 -4.92 -8.72 22.62
N LEU A 5 -4.65 -9.31 23.79
CA LEU A 5 -3.83 -8.76 24.88
C LEU A 5 -2.34 -8.65 24.51
N SER A 6 -1.94 -9.24 23.38
CA SER A 6 -0.55 -9.38 22.93
C SER A 6 0.17 -8.03 22.80
N PHE A 7 -0.51 -6.99 22.30
CA PHE A 7 0.07 -5.66 22.11
C PHE A 7 0.18 -4.81 23.38
N SER A 8 -0.49 -5.19 24.48
CA SER A 8 -0.38 -4.50 25.77
C SER A 8 0.83 -4.98 26.59
N ILE A 9 1.35 -6.18 26.30
CA ILE A 9 2.45 -6.81 27.05
C ILE A 9 3.78 -6.71 26.27
N LEU A 10 3.75 -6.83 24.94
CA LEU A 10 4.87 -6.49 24.06
C LEU A 10 4.40 -5.46 23.02
N PRO A 11 4.64 -4.15 23.21
CA PRO A 11 4.35 -3.19 22.16
C PRO A 11 5.23 -3.51 20.95
N GLY A 12 4.60 -3.82 19.82
CA GLY A 12 5.31 -3.99 18.55
C GLY A 12 6.20 -2.80 18.23
N ASN A 13 7.32 -3.04 17.55
CA ASN A 13 8.23 -1.99 17.13
C ASN A 13 7.93 -1.59 15.68
N CYS A 14 8.02 -0.30 15.40
CA CYS A 14 7.87 0.21 14.04
C CYS A 14 8.89 -0.46 13.10
N LEU A 15 8.40 -1.05 12.01
CA LEU A 15 9.23 -1.75 11.02
C LEU A 15 10.20 -0.81 10.29
N LEU A 16 9.96 0.50 10.33
CA LEU A 16 10.78 1.54 9.68
C LEU A 16 11.78 2.17 10.65
N CYS A 17 11.30 2.82 11.72
CA CYS A 17 12.16 3.57 12.64
C CYS A 17 12.60 2.80 13.89
N ARG A 18 12.13 1.56 14.07
CA ARG A 18 12.46 0.66 15.20
C ARG A 18 12.04 1.14 16.60
N LYS A 19 11.43 2.33 16.72
CA LYS A 19 10.81 2.83 17.95
C LYS A 19 9.51 2.07 18.25
N PRO A 20 9.03 2.03 19.50
CA PRO A 20 7.74 1.43 19.85
C PRO A 20 6.61 2.03 18.98
N SER A 21 5.81 1.18 18.33
CA SER A 21 4.73 1.65 17.45
C SER A 21 3.60 2.31 18.23
N ARG A 22 3.39 1.84 19.48
CA ARG A 22 2.28 2.23 20.38
C ARG A 22 0.90 2.04 19.73
N ARG A 23 0.81 1.10 18.79
CA ARG A 23 -0.39 0.79 17.98
C ARG A 23 -0.50 -0.71 17.82
N ARG A 24 -1.70 -1.22 17.51
CA ARG A 24 -1.93 -2.63 17.09
C ARG A 24 -1.43 -2.91 15.65
N LEU A 25 -0.34 -2.27 15.28
CA LEU A 25 0.30 -2.29 13.98
C LEU A 25 1.79 -2.02 14.19
N ASP A 26 2.66 -2.76 13.52
CA ASP A 26 4.11 -2.57 13.59
C ASP A 26 4.59 -1.38 12.73
N LEU A 27 3.82 -0.28 12.77
CA LEU A 27 4.10 0.97 12.07
C LEU A 27 3.61 2.12 12.96
N CYS A 28 4.51 3.00 13.38
CA CYS A 28 4.13 4.18 14.16
C CYS A 28 3.44 5.23 13.27
N ALA A 29 2.59 6.07 13.87
CA ALA A 29 1.85 7.10 13.14
C ALA A 29 2.75 8.11 12.38
N PRO A 30 3.93 8.54 12.90
CA PRO A 30 4.85 9.36 12.12
C PRO A 30 5.31 8.68 10.83
N CYS A 31 5.81 7.44 10.92
CA CYS A 31 6.28 6.72 9.74
C CYS A 31 5.16 6.38 8.75
N GLU A 32 3.92 6.24 9.21
CA GLU A 32 2.77 6.08 8.30
C GLU A 32 2.45 7.38 7.54
N ARG A 33 2.52 8.54 8.19
CA ARG A 33 2.29 9.83 7.53
C ARG A 33 3.35 10.17 6.49
N ASP A 34 4.56 9.67 6.69
CA ASP A 34 5.68 9.87 5.76
C ASP A 34 5.63 8.91 4.55
N LEU A 35 4.63 8.01 4.48
CA LEU A 35 4.46 7.17 3.30
C LEU A 35 4.09 8.03 2.07
N PRO A 36 4.70 7.77 0.90
CA PRO A 36 4.48 8.55 -0.31
C PRO A 36 3.12 8.23 -0.94
N GLU A 37 2.06 8.80 -0.38
CA GLU A 37 0.69 8.59 -0.86
C GLU A 37 0.51 8.99 -2.33
N LEU A 38 -0.12 8.09 -3.10
CA LEU A 38 -0.46 8.35 -4.48
C LEU A 38 -1.78 9.11 -4.56
N LYS A 39 -1.69 10.44 -4.63
CA LYS A 39 -2.87 11.33 -4.62
C LYS A 39 -3.59 11.39 -5.96
N ARG A 40 -2.83 11.39 -7.06
CA ARG A 40 -3.33 11.54 -8.44
C ARG A 40 -2.68 10.53 -9.33
N ALA A 41 -3.49 9.75 -10.03
CA ALA A 41 -3.00 8.68 -10.87
C ALA A 41 -3.95 8.40 -12.04
N CYS A 42 -3.39 7.84 -13.11
CA CYS A 42 -4.17 7.32 -14.22
C CYS A 42 -5.14 6.24 -13.73
N ARG A 43 -6.43 6.35 -14.10
CA ARG A 43 -7.47 5.39 -13.70
C ARG A 43 -7.23 3.98 -14.25
N THR A 44 -6.48 3.87 -15.34
CA THR A 44 -6.21 2.62 -16.05
C THR A 44 -4.91 1.95 -15.61
N CYS A 45 -3.79 2.68 -15.53
CA CYS A 45 -2.48 2.09 -15.21
C CYS A 45 -1.90 2.49 -13.84
N ALA A 46 -2.59 3.36 -13.09
CA ALA A 46 -2.16 3.86 -11.78
C ALA A 46 -0.80 4.60 -11.75
N ILE A 47 -0.27 5.05 -12.91
CA ILE A 47 0.92 5.91 -12.92
C ILE A 47 0.59 7.30 -12.35
N PRO A 48 1.48 7.92 -11.56
CA PRO A 48 1.26 9.27 -11.04
C PRO A 48 1.01 10.30 -12.16
N LEU A 49 0.09 11.22 -11.93
CA LEU A 49 -0.23 12.31 -12.86
C LEU A 49 0.11 13.68 -12.26
N PRO A 50 0.68 14.61 -13.05
CA PRO A 50 1.03 15.95 -12.59
C PRO A 50 -0.19 16.88 -12.45
N ALA A 51 -1.23 16.68 -13.25
CA ALA A 51 -2.46 17.48 -13.29
C ALA A 51 -3.69 16.65 -12.86
N ASP A 52 -4.86 17.29 -12.82
CA ASP A 52 -6.15 16.66 -12.48
C ASP A 52 -6.73 15.79 -13.63
N ASP A 53 -5.92 15.47 -14.63
CA ASP A 53 -6.25 14.48 -15.64
C ASP A 53 -6.48 13.11 -15.01
N ASN A 54 -7.35 12.32 -15.64
CA ASN A 54 -7.70 10.98 -15.16
C ASN A 54 -7.05 9.85 -15.98
N THR A 55 -6.43 10.18 -17.12
CA THR A 55 -5.82 9.21 -18.05
C THR A 55 -4.47 9.74 -18.52
N CYS A 56 -3.43 8.90 -18.48
CA CYS A 56 -2.12 9.28 -18.98
C CYS A 56 -2.05 9.18 -20.52
N GLY A 57 -1.10 9.88 -21.13
CA GLY A 57 -0.89 9.86 -22.59
C GLY A 57 -0.60 8.47 -23.16
N GLU A 58 0.07 7.61 -22.38
CA GLU A 58 0.34 6.23 -22.79
C GLU A 58 -0.95 5.41 -22.91
N CYS A 59 -1.82 5.47 -21.89
CA CYS A 59 -3.12 4.78 -21.94
C CYS A 59 -4.07 5.34 -23.00
N LEU A 60 -3.93 6.62 -23.37
CA LEU A 60 -4.71 7.19 -24.49
C LEU A 60 -4.26 6.65 -25.85
N LYS A 61 -2.95 6.50 -26.06
CA LYS A 61 -2.38 6.03 -27.33
C LYS A 61 -2.44 4.51 -27.47
N HIS A 62 -2.18 3.81 -26.36
CA HIS A 62 -2.08 2.37 -26.26
C HIS A 62 -2.87 1.89 -25.04
N PRO A 63 -4.21 1.78 -25.15
CA PRO A 63 -5.05 1.28 -24.06
C PRO A 63 -4.60 -0.13 -23.66
N PRO A 64 -4.27 -0.38 -22.38
CA PRO A 64 -3.89 -1.71 -21.92
C PRO A 64 -5.15 -2.60 -21.77
N PRO A 65 -4.99 -3.94 -21.68
CA PRO A 65 -6.14 -4.85 -21.62
C PRO A 65 -6.93 -4.76 -20.31
N GLN A 66 -6.31 -4.31 -19.21
CA GLN A 66 -7.01 -4.09 -17.95
C GLN A 66 -7.85 -2.82 -17.96
N ASN A 67 -9.04 -2.90 -17.36
CA ASN A 67 -9.92 -1.74 -17.19
C ASN A 67 -9.39 -0.73 -16.17
N ALA A 68 -8.63 -1.21 -15.18
CA ALA A 68 -8.22 -0.42 -14.03
C ALA A 68 -7.03 -1.04 -13.30
N ALA A 69 -6.15 -0.18 -12.80
CA ALA A 69 -5.15 -0.51 -11.79
C ALA A 69 -5.33 0.42 -10.58
N ARG A 70 -4.94 -0.06 -9.39
CA ARG A 70 -5.03 0.70 -8.14
C ARG A 70 -3.72 0.60 -7.38
N ALA A 71 -3.23 1.73 -6.89
CA ALA A 71 -2.06 1.81 -6.03
C ALA A 71 -2.30 2.87 -4.95
N ALA A 72 -1.93 2.55 -3.70
CA ALA A 72 -2.05 3.48 -2.58
C ALA A 72 -0.87 4.45 -2.47
N PHE A 73 0.29 4.04 -2.99
CA PHE A 73 1.56 4.75 -2.81
C PHE A 73 2.36 4.80 -4.10
N VAL A 74 3.18 5.85 -4.23
CA VAL A 74 4.26 5.89 -5.20
C VAL A 74 5.32 4.88 -4.77
N TYR A 75 5.84 4.11 -5.73
CA TYR A 75 6.94 3.20 -5.45
C TYR A 75 8.23 4.01 -5.18
N GLY A 76 8.68 3.98 -3.94
CA GLY A 76 9.84 4.71 -3.46
C GLY A 76 9.97 4.56 -1.94
N PHE A 77 10.98 5.20 -1.35
CA PHE A 77 11.20 5.11 0.09
C PHE A 77 10.01 5.67 0.89
N PRO A 78 9.55 5.00 1.97
CA PRO A 78 10.02 3.72 2.51
C PRO A 78 9.22 2.50 2.02
N VAL A 79 8.28 2.68 1.09
CA VAL A 79 7.38 1.62 0.58
C VAL A 79 8.14 0.55 -0.20
N ASP A 80 9.12 0.94 -1.01
CA ASP A 80 10.01 0.03 -1.73
C ASP A 80 10.66 -1.01 -0.80
N ARG A 81 11.20 -0.59 0.34
CA ARG A 81 11.82 -1.45 1.35
C ARG A 81 10.82 -2.37 2.03
N LEU A 82 9.60 -1.87 2.32
CA LEU A 82 8.53 -2.71 2.86
C LEU A 82 8.13 -3.80 1.87
N ILE A 83 7.95 -3.44 0.58
CA ILE A 83 7.62 -4.40 -0.47
C ILE A 83 8.73 -5.43 -0.66
N GLN A 84 10.00 -5.01 -0.71
CA GLN A 84 11.14 -5.92 -0.82
C GLN A 84 11.21 -6.91 0.35
N ARG A 85 11.07 -6.42 1.59
CA ARG A 85 11.08 -7.29 2.79
C ARG A 85 9.92 -8.27 2.78
N PHE A 86 8.76 -7.87 2.31
CA PHE A 86 7.61 -8.77 2.16
C PHE A 86 7.87 -9.84 1.09
N LYS A 87 8.27 -9.45 -0.11
CA LYS A 87 8.48 -10.36 -1.25
C LYS A 87 9.60 -11.37 -1.03
N PHE A 88 10.70 -10.97 -0.39
CA PHE A 88 11.93 -11.76 -0.40
C PHE A 88 12.38 -12.28 0.97
N ASN A 89 11.91 -11.69 2.08
CA ASN A 89 12.39 -12.05 3.42
C ASN A 89 11.33 -12.76 4.28
N ASN A 90 10.26 -13.27 3.66
CA ASN A 90 9.12 -13.95 4.32
C ASN A 90 8.58 -13.18 5.55
N ALA A 91 8.63 -11.85 5.50
CA ALA A 91 8.33 -10.99 6.64
C ALA A 91 6.82 -10.77 6.76
N GLN A 92 6.10 -11.74 7.32
CA GLN A 92 4.64 -11.71 7.46
C GLN A 92 4.11 -10.45 8.17
N ALA A 93 4.82 -9.97 9.20
CA ALA A 93 4.48 -8.73 9.89
C ALA A 93 4.49 -7.51 8.94
N VAL A 94 5.40 -7.48 7.97
CA VAL A 94 5.45 -6.43 6.93
C VAL A 94 4.25 -6.56 5.99
N GLY A 95 3.86 -7.79 5.64
CA GLY A 95 2.66 -8.06 4.86
C GLY A 95 1.39 -7.50 5.53
N ARG A 96 1.24 -7.73 6.84
CA ARG A 96 0.13 -7.16 7.64
C ARG A 96 0.16 -5.63 7.62
N VAL A 97 1.32 -5.01 7.81
CA VAL A 97 1.44 -3.55 7.74
C VAL A 97 1.04 -3.03 6.36
N LEU A 98 1.56 -3.62 5.29
CA LEU A 98 1.22 -3.25 3.91
C LEU A 98 -0.28 -3.39 3.65
N GLN A 99 -0.90 -4.49 4.05
CA GLN A 99 -2.34 -4.71 3.89
C GLN A 99 -3.15 -3.60 4.57
N GLU A 100 -2.88 -3.32 5.84
CA GLU A 100 -3.63 -2.33 6.62
C GLU A 100 -3.51 -0.92 6.02
N VAL A 101 -2.29 -0.50 5.66
CA VAL A 101 -2.08 0.85 5.12
C VAL A 101 -2.60 1.00 3.69
N PHE A 102 -2.62 -0.07 2.89
CA PHE A 102 -3.24 -0.08 1.55
C PHE A 102 -4.77 -0.04 1.65
N ALA A 103 -5.35 -0.91 2.48
CA ALA A 103 -6.80 -1.00 2.65
C ALA A 103 -7.40 0.32 3.18
N ALA A 104 -6.66 1.04 4.03
CA ALA A 104 -7.09 2.34 4.54
C ALA A 104 -7.13 3.46 3.47
N ARG A 105 -6.48 3.28 2.31
CA ARG A 105 -6.31 4.33 1.28
C ARG A 105 -6.95 4.02 -0.04
N LEU A 106 -7.23 2.75 -0.31
CA LEU A 106 -7.88 2.32 -1.54
C LEU A 106 -9.39 2.22 -1.34
N PRO A 107 -10.19 2.52 -2.37
CA PRO A 107 -11.59 2.19 -2.35
C PRO A 107 -11.78 0.67 -2.19
N ALA A 108 -12.94 0.27 -1.67
CA ALA A 108 -13.31 -1.13 -1.61
C ALA A 108 -13.15 -1.78 -3.00
N MET A 109 -12.48 -2.93 -3.02
CA MET A 109 -12.29 -3.69 -4.25
C MET A 109 -13.66 -4.20 -4.74
N PRO A 110 -13.93 -4.21 -6.06
CA PRO A 110 -15.14 -4.81 -6.56
C PRO A 110 -15.23 -6.30 -6.18
N ALA A 111 -16.45 -6.79 -6.01
CA ALA A 111 -16.72 -8.19 -5.63
C ALA A 111 -16.25 -9.20 -6.68
N SER A 112 -16.09 -8.76 -7.93
CA SER A 112 -15.55 -9.55 -9.04
C SER A 112 -14.48 -8.76 -9.79
N PHE A 113 -13.46 -9.47 -10.25
CA PHE A 113 -12.40 -8.94 -11.11
C PHE A 113 -11.97 -10.05 -12.08
N ASP A 114 -11.74 -9.66 -13.33
CA ASP A 114 -11.22 -10.58 -14.34
C ASP A 114 -9.73 -10.82 -14.06
N VAL A 115 -9.34 -12.09 -13.98
CA VAL A 115 -7.93 -12.47 -13.88
C VAL A 115 -7.41 -12.68 -15.29
N LEU A 116 -6.60 -11.75 -15.80
CA LEU A 116 -5.85 -12.02 -17.02
C LEU A 116 -4.70 -13.01 -16.72
N PRO A 117 -4.53 -14.07 -17.52
CA PRO A 117 -3.29 -14.85 -17.48
C PRO A 117 -2.13 -13.94 -17.89
N VAL A 118 -1.09 -13.89 -17.06
CA VAL A 118 0.15 -13.11 -17.28
C VAL A 118 1.24 -14.03 -17.79
#